data_AF-A0A8T5RD96-F1
#
_entry.id   AF-A0A8T5RD96-F1
#
_cell.length_a   1.000
_cell.length_b   1.000
_cell.length_c   1.000
_cell.angle_alpha   90.00
_cell.angle_beta   90.00
_cell.angle_gamma   90.00
#
_symmetry.space_group_name_H-M   'P 1'
#
loop_
_entity.id
_entity.type
_entity.pdbx_description
1 polymer ?
#
loop_
_entity_poly.entity_id
_entity_poly.type
_entity_poly.pdbx_seq_one_letter_code
_entity_poly.pdbx_strand_id
1 'polypeptide(L)' 'ARERELNKLKLSILDESCPDCGSNTFNVNSSILIIEELGSIAETMGTDVIIISPDTEEGEMLYSTFGGIVATLRFKLTY' A
#
# COMPACT_ATOMS: atom_id res chain seq x y z
N ALA A 1 7.65 15.46 6.06
CA ALA A 1 6.49 15.46 5.12
C ALA A 1 5.50 14.35 5.48
N ARG A 2 5.98 13.10 5.56
CA ARG A 2 5.19 11.90 5.88
C ARG A 2 4.35 11.93 7.18
N GLU A 3 4.87 12.50 8.28
CA GLU A 3 4.08 12.66 9.52
C GLU A 3 2.87 13.60 9.35
N ARG A 4 2.98 14.63 8.51
CA ARG A 4 1.87 15.55 8.23
C ARG A 4 0.75 14.84 7.46
N GLU A 5 1.11 14.03 6.47
CA GLU A 5 0.17 13.19 5.72
C GLU A 5 -0.52 12.17 6.63
N LEU A 6 0.25 11.49 7.50
CA LEU A 6 -0.30 10.54 8.46
C LEU A 6 -1.29 11.21 9.42
N ASN A 7 -0.98 12.42 9.90
CA ASN A 7 -1.87 13.17 10.77
C ASN A 7 -3.13 13.63 10.02
N LYS A 8 -3.02 14.03 8.76
CA LYS A 8 -4.17 14.38 7.92
C LYS A 8 -5.11 13.18 7.71
N LEU A 9 -4.55 12.01 7.44
CA LEU A 9 -5.29 10.73 7.35
C LEU A 9 -5.97 10.36 8.67
N LYS A 10 -5.28 10.52 9.80
CA LYS A 10 -5.88 10.28 11.12
C LYS A 10 -7.08 11.18 11.37
N LEU A 11 -7.02 12.44 10.93
CA LEU A 11 -8.13 13.38 11.06
C LEU A 11 -9.31 13.01 10.15
N SER A 12 -9.06 12.58 8.90
CA SER A 12 -10.16 12.23 7.98
C SER A 12 -10.92 10.97 8.42
N ILE A 13 -10.24 10.01 9.04
CA ILE A 13 -10.87 8.77 9.54
C ILE A 13 -11.88 9.07 10.67
N LEU A 14 -11.68 10.13 11.45
CA LEU A 14 -12.62 10.52 12.51
C LEU A 14 -13.99 10.97 11.97
N ASP A 15 -14.03 11.44 10.72
CA ASP A 15 -15.25 11.90 10.05
C ASP A 15 -15.95 10.79 9.25
N GLU A 16 -15.38 9.59 9.17
CA GLU A 16 -15.99 8.45 8.48
C GLU A 16 -17.02 7.72 9.38
N SER A 17 -18.02 7.11 8.73
CA SER A 17 -19.04 6.29 9.39
C SER A 17 -18.95 4.85 8.91
N CYS A 18 -18.99 3.90 9.84
CA CYS A 18 -18.91 2.49 9.52
C CYS A 18 -20.10 2.04 8.67
N PRO A 19 -19.89 1.43 7.49
CA PRO A 19 -20.98 1.01 6.62
C PRO A 19 -21.84 -0.10 7.24
N ASP A 20 -21.28 -0.89 8.17
CA ASP A 20 -21.97 -2.04 8.77
C ASP A 20 -22.77 -1.68 10.02
N CYS A 21 -22.28 -0.75 10.85
CA CYS A 21 -22.89 -0.42 12.15
C CYS A 21 -23.22 1.06 12.37
N GLY A 22 -22.82 1.96 11.45
CA GLY A 22 -23.09 3.39 11.52
C GLY A 22 -22.32 4.15 12.61
N SER A 23 -21.36 3.51 13.28
CA SER A 23 -20.49 4.18 14.26
C SER A 23 -19.55 5.16 13.57
N ASN A 24 -19.39 6.34 14.16
CA ASN A 24 -18.46 7.39 13.75
C ASN A 24 -17.26 7.52 14.71
N THR A 25 -16.98 6.47 15.48
CA THR A 25 -15.98 6.50 16.56
C THR A 25 -14.72 5.72 16.18
N PHE A 26 -14.25 5.93 14.95
CA PHE A 26 -13.02 5.30 14.48
C PHE A 26 -11.80 5.83 15.22
N ASN A 27 -10.86 4.93 15.52
CA ASN A 27 -9.54 5.28 16.03
C ASN A 27 -8.49 4.51 15.25
N VAL A 28 -7.39 5.17 14.91
CA VAL A 28 -6.26 4.51 14.25
C VAL A 28 -5.50 3.69 15.28
N ASN A 29 -5.61 2.36 15.17
CA ASN A 29 -4.92 1.43 16.06
C ASN A 29 -3.40 1.37 15.79
N SER A 30 -3.01 1.32 14.51
CA SER A 30 -1.61 1.22 14.10
C SER A 30 -1.41 1.78 12.69
N SER A 31 -0.17 2.13 12.37
CA SER A 31 0.25 2.52 11.02
C SER A 31 1.53 1.79 10.67
N ILE A 32 1.54 1.10 9.54
CA ILE A 32 2.71 0.40 8.99
C ILE A 32 3.04 0.97 7.61
N LEU A 33 4.28 0.82 7.18
CA LEU A 33 4.65 1.12 5.79
C LEU A 33 4.06 0.08 4.85
N ILE A 34 3.50 0.54 3.74
CA ILE A 34 3.01 -0.37 2.68
C ILE A 34 4.12 -1.30 2.17
N ILE A 35 5.37 -0.83 2.08
CA ILE A 35 6.52 -1.63 1.66
C ILE A 35 6.82 -2.73 2.68
N GLU A 36 6.72 -2.43 3.98
CA GLU A 36 6.96 -3.41 5.05
C GLU A 36 5.85 -4.46 5.10
N GLU A 37 4.59 -4.03 4.99
CA GLU A 37 3.44 -4.93 4.99
C GLU A 37 3.44 -5.86 3.76
N LEU A 38 3.65 -5.31 2.56
CA LEU A 38 3.76 -6.11 1.34
C LEU A 38 4.98 -7.03 1.36
N GLY A 39 6.12 -6.57 1.90
CA GLY A 39 7.31 -7.40 2.09
C GLY A 39 7.04 -8.59 3.00
N SER A 40 6.38 -8.37 4.13
CA SER A 40 6.01 -9.45 5.06
C SER A 40 5.07 -10.47 4.41
N ILE A 41 4.07 -10.00 3.66
CA ILE A 41 3.17 -10.89 2.90
C ILE A 41 3.96 -11.68 1.85
N ALA A 42 4.84 -11.02 1.10
CA ALA A 42 5.65 -11.66 0.08
C ALA A 42 6.56 -12.78 0.65
N GLU A 43 7.22 -12.52 1.77
CA GLU A 43 8.06 -13.51 2.47
C GLU A 43 7.25 -14.74 2.89
N THR A 44 6.08 -14.55 3.50
CA THR A 44 5.22 -15.66 3.94
C THR A 44 4.66 -16.49 2.77
N MET A 45 4.51 -15.88 1.59
CA MET A 45 4.01 -16.55 0.38
C MET A 45 5.14 -17.14 -0.49
N GLY A 46 6.40 -16.92 -0.14
CA GLY A 46 7.58 -17.33 -0.93
C GLY A 46 7.71 -16.55 -2.25
N THR A 47 7.32 -15.29 -2.26
CA THR A 47 7.46 -14.38 -3.41
C THR A 47 8.79 -13.65 -3.33
N ASP A 48 9.51 -13.58 -4.45
CA ASP A 48 10.74 -12.79 -4.53
C ASP A 48 10.43 -11.29 -4.53
N VAL A 49 11.08 -10.54 -3.63
CA VAL A 49 10.92 -9.08 -3.51
C VAL A 49 12.08 -8.39 -4.19
N ILE A 50 11.77 -7.48 -5.12
CA ILE A 50 12.76 -6.69 -5.87
C ILE A 50 12.41 -5.21 -5.72
N ILE A 51 13.39 -4.40 -5.32
CA ILE A 51 13.27 -2.94 -5.25
C ILE A 51 13.94 -2.35 -6.48
N ILE A 52 13.20 -1.52 -7.23
CA ILE A 52 13.65 -0.90 -8.47
C ILE A 52 13.70 0.62 -8.26
N SER A 53 14.84 1.25 -8.58
CA SER A 53 14.97 2.71 -8.58
C SER A 53 14.34 3.31 -9.84
N PRO A 54 13.68 4.49 -9.76
CA PRO A 54 13.23 5.23 -10.94
C PRO A 54 14.35 5.95 -11.70
N ASP A 55 15.62 5.79 -11.33
CA ASP A 55 16.75 6.49 -11.98
C ASP A 55 17.02 6.02 -13.43
N THR A 56 16.46 4.88 -13.85
CA THR A 56 16.54 4.41 -15.24
C THR A 56 15.24 4.67 -16.00
N GLU A 57 15.31 4.69 -17.33
CA GLU A 57 14.12 4.89 -18.17
C GLU A 57 13.06 3.81 -17.91
N GLU A 58 13.48 2.56 -17.75
CA GLU A 58 12.58 1.43 -17.43
C GLU A 58 11.99 1.55 -16.02
N GLY A 59 12.79 1.98 -15.04
CA GLY A 59 12.35 2.21 -13.67
C GLY A 59 11.30 3.31 -13.58
N GLU A 60 11.54 4.44 -14.25
CA GLU A 60 10.60 5.55 -14.33
C GLU A 60 9.33 5.18 -15.10
N MET A 61 9.45 4.43 -16.19
CA MET A 61 8.30 3.92 -16.94
C MET A 61 7.43 3.02 -16.06
N LEU A 62 8.06 2.12 -15.30
CA LEU A 62 7.36 1.20 -14.41
C LEU A 62 6.66 1.96 -13.28
N TYR A 63 7.31 2.97 -12.71
CA TYR A 63 6.71 3.84 -11.68
C TYR A 63 5.53 4.65 -12.22
N SER A 64 5.73 5.39 -13.31
CA SER A 64 4.72 6.29 -13.88
C SER A 64 3.53 5.55 -14.50
N THR A 65 3.74 4.36 -15.05
CA THR A 65 2.67 3.57 -15.69
C THR A 65 1.85 2.76 -14.69
N PHE A 66 2.51 2.12 -13.72
CA PHE A 66 1.86 1.19 -12.79
C PHE A 66 1.68 1.75 -11.37
N GLY A 67 2.13 2.98 -11.11
CA GLY A 67 2.01 3.61 -9.78
C GLY A 67 3.01 3.09 -8.75
N GLY A 68 4.09 2.44 -9.20
CA GLY A 68 5.21 2.03 -8.35
C GLY A 68 5.07 0.69 -7.61
N ILE A 69 4.00 -0.08 -7.85
CA ILE A 69 3.84 -1.43 -7.30
C ILE A 69 3.41 -2.37 -8.43
N VAL A 70 4.19 -3.43 -8.67
CA VAL A 70 3.92 -4.45 -9.70
C VAL A 70 4.17 -5.84 -9.16
N ALA A 71 3.56 -6.85 -9.79
CA ALA A 71 3.78 -8.25 -9.47
C ALA A 71 3.78 -9.11 -10.73
N THR A 72 4.69 -10.08 -10.78
CA THR A 72 4.64 -11.17 -11.76
C THR A 72 4.01 -12.38 -11.08
N LEU A 73 2.94 -12.92 -11.69
CA LEU A 73 2.17 -14.00 -11.10
C LEU A 73 2.73 -15.37 -11.53
N ARG A 74 2.69 -16.35 -10.60
CA ARG A 74 3.08 -17.73 -10.89
C ARG A 74 2.19 -18.40 -11.94
N PHE A 75 0.91 -18.03 -11.94
CA PHE A 75 -0.09 -18.55 -12.87
C PHE A 75 -0.98 -17.41 -13.35
N LYS A 76 -1.60 -17.61 -14.51
CA LYS A 76 -2.57 -16.68 -15.07
C LYS A 76 -3.81 -16.61 -14.17
N LEU A 77 -4.19 -15.41 -13.76
CA LEU A 77 -5.50 -15.18 -13.15
C LEU A 77 -6.57 -15.22 -14.25
N THR A 78 -7.67 -15.90 -13.95
CA THR A 78 -8.88 -15.85 -14.76
C THR A 78 -9.94 -15.17 -13.91
N TYR A 79 -10.48 -14.05 -14.40
CA TYR A 79 -11.54 -13.30 -13.74
C TYR A 79 -12.86 -13.55 -14.46
#